data_AF-A0A7V9PGP4-F1
#
_entry.id   AF-A0A7V9PGP4-F1
#
_cell.length_a   1.000
_cell.length_b   1.000
_cell.length_c   1.000
_cell.angle_alpha   90.00
_cell.angle_beta   90.00
_cell.angle_gamma   90.00
#
_symmetry.space_group_name_H-M   'P 1'
#
loop_
_entity.id
_entity.type
_entity.pdbx_description
1 polymer ?
#
loop_
_entity_poly.entity_id
_entity_poly.type
_entity_poly.pdbx_seq_one_letter_code
_entity_poly.pdbx_strand_id
1 'polypeptide(L)'
;MRILGLFLGLFPISLAAQVPLGSPGALVERFAAMTAVTGYEHAMADSVVALLPGGTRDRAGNVVLRLGSGSPTRMVVCPIDEPGYVVGAIRRDGYVTLHRVGGRVPPLFDQQLEGHRVTVWGTRGGVPAVVGVRSTHLTRGRTVADEPFTADNAYVDLGARSGAEVSLLGVRMLSPVALAKRPHRYGDSLLAAPSAGRRAACAALVIAAREAAQRTSA
;
A
#
# COMPACT_ATOMS: atom_id res chain seq x y z
N MET A 1 13.66 59.30 -22.89
CA MET A 1 13.19 59.20 -21.49
C MET A 1 12.33 57.95 -21.37
N ARG A 2 12.90 56.82 -20.94
CA ARG A 2 12.20 55.54 -20.74
C ARG A 2 12.42 55.11 -19.30
N ILE A 3 11.36 55.15 -18.49
CA ILE A 3 11.38 54.76 -17.08
C ILE A 3 11.30 53.23 -17.03
N LEU A 4 12.38 52.60 -16.58
CA LEU A 4 12.45 51.16 -16.33
C LEU A 4 11.88 50.88 -14.94
N GLY A 5 10.63 50.43 -14.87
CA GLY A 5 9.97 50.03 -13.62
C GLY A 5 10.44 48.65 -13.17
N LEU A 6 11.23 48.60 -12.10
CA LEU A 6 11.64 47.37 -11.42
C LEU A 6 10.47 46.84 -10.58
N PHE A 7 9.75 45.85 -11.08
CA PHE A 7 8.79 45.09 -10.29
C PHE A 7 9.55 44.06 -9.43
N LEU A 8 9.76 44.35 -8.14
CA LEU A 8 10.09 43.33 -7.16
C LEU A 8 8.83 42.49 -6.91
N GLY A 9 8.71 41.37 -7.64
CA GLY A 9 7.76 40.32 -7.30
C GLY A 9 8.18 39.66 -5.99
N LEU A 10 7.47 39.97 -4.90
CA LEU A 10 7.45 39.17 -3.68
C LEU A 10 6.93 37.78 -4.04
N PHE A 11 7.85 36.83 -4.26
CA PHE A 11 7.50 35.42 -4.28
C PHE A 11 6.97 35.05 -2.89
N PRO A 12 5.73 34.54 -2.74
CA PRO A 12 5.32 33.96 -1.49
C PRO A 12 6.22 32.75 -1.25
N ILE A 13 7.03 32.83 -0.21
CA ILE A 13 7.68 31.66 0.37
C ILE A 13 6.53 30.75 0.79
N SER A 14 6.26 29.68 0.03
CA SER A 14 5.36 28.62 0.45
C SER A 14 5.94 28.03 1.74
N LEU A 15 5.40 28.48 2.87
CA LEU A 15 5.48 27.77 4.12
C LEU A 15 4.97 26.36 3.81
N ALA A 16 5.85 25.35 3.84
CA ALA A 16 5.46 23.98 3.60
C ALA A 16 4.34 23.63 4.58
N ALA A 17 3.10 23.58 4.07
CA ALA A 17 1.94 23.25 4.86
C ALA A 17 2.20 21.85 5.42
N GLN A 18 2.44 21.76 6.74
CA GLN A 18 2.59 20.48 7.39
C GLN A 18 1.33 19.68 7.14
N VAL A 19 1.45 18.47 6.59
CA VAL A 19 0.29 17.60 6.40
C VAL A 19 -0.33 17.37 7.78
N PRO A 20 -1.60 17.78 8.00
CA PRO A 20 -2.23 17.60 9.29
C PRO A 20 -2.31 16.11 9.59
N LEU A 21 -1.96 15.77 10.83
CA LEU A 21 -1.91 14.39 11.32
C LEU A 21 -3.31 13.73 11.31
N GLY A 22 -4.36 14.55 11.35
CA GLY A 22 -5.75 14.12 11.54
C GLY A 22 -5.99 13.62 12.96
N SER A 23 -7.17 13.05 13.20
CA SER A 23 -7.40 12.27 14.43
C SER A 23 -6.63 10.94 14.34
N PRO A 24 -6.24 10.33 15.48
CA PRO A 24 -5.57 9.03 15.47
C PRO A 24 -6.32 7.98 14.63
N GLY A 25 -7.64 7.89 14.81
CA GLY A 25 -8.48 6.96 14.04
C GLY A 25 -8.45 7.23 12.53
N ALA A 26 -8.44 8.50 12.10
CA ALA A 26 -8.34 8.86 10.69
C ALA A 26 -6.98 8.47 10.09
N LEU A 27 -5.89 8.60 10.85
CA LEU A 27 -4.57 8.17 10.40
C LEU A 27 -4.46 6.65 10.28
N VAL A 28 -5.01 5.91 11.26
CA VAL A 28 -5.08 4.44 11.21
C VAL A 28 -5.86 3.98 9.98
N GLU A 29 -7.02 4.59 9.72
CA GLU A 29 -7.85 4.27 8.56
C GLU A 29 -7.15 4.57 7.23
N ARG A 30 -6.47 5.72 7.14
CA ARG A 30 -5.63 6.06 5.98
C ARG A 30 -4.54 5.02 5.76
N PHE A 31 -3.77 4.66 6.80
CA PHE A 31 -2.71 3.66 6.68
C PHE A 31 -3.25 2.26 6.34
N ALA A 32 -4.43 1.91 6.85
CA ALA A 32 -5.11 0.66 6.53
C ALA A 32 -5.60 0.60 5.08
N ALA A 33 -5.96 1.75 4.48
CA ALA A 33 -6.35 1.83 3.07
C ALA A 33 -5.17 1.76 2.09
N MET A 34 -3.96 2.11 2.53
CA MET A 34 -2.78 2.10 1.67
C MET A 34 -2.26 0.67 1.43
N THR A 35 -1.86 0.39 0.19
CA THR A 35 -1.11 -0.83 -0.12
C THR A 35 0.39 -0.60 0.07
N ALA A 36 1.05 -1.57 0.69
CA ALA A 36 2.51 -1.61 0.75
C ALA A 36 3.00 -3.06 0.67
N VAL A 37 2.61 -3.76 -0.41
CA VAL A 37 3.12 -5.12 -0.67
C VAL A 37 4.65 -5.09 -0.61
N THR A 38 5.29 -6.09 -0.02
CA THR A 38 6.76 -6.14 0.10
C THR A 38 7.44 -5.84 -1.25
N GLY A 39 8.29 -4.80 -1.29
CA GLY A 39 8.92 -4.25 -2.50
C GLY A 39 8.18 -3.08 -3.18
N TYR A 40 6.99 -2.73 -2.68
CA TYR A 40 6.13 -1.64 -3.17
C TYR A 40 5.68 -0.69 -2.05
N GLU A 41 6.57 -0.43 -1.09
CA GLU A 41 6.26 0.36 0.10
C GLU A 41 6.29 1.88 -0.16
N HIS A 42 6.89 2.31 -1.27
CA HIS A 42 7.22 3.70 -1.59
C HIS A 42 6.08 4.69 -1.32
N ALA A 43 4.85 4.41 -1.76
CA ALA A 43 3.75 5.35 -1.54
C ALA A 43 3.42 5.52 -0.04
N MET A 44 3.45 4.44 0.75
CA MET A 44 3.28 4.50 2.20
C MET A 44 4.51 5.15 2.86
N ALA A 45 5.69 4.82 2.35
CA ALA A 45 6.93 5.57 2.43
C ALA A 45 6.73 7.09 2.53
N ASP A 46 6.19 7.65 1.45
CA ASP A 46 6.10 9.09 1.19
C ASP A 46 5.09 9.71 2.13
N SER A 47 3.99 9.00 2.33
CA SER A 47 2.98 9.32 3.33
C SER A 47 3.55 9.45 4.74
N VAL A 48 4.48 8.56 5.16
CA VAL A 48 5.09 8.62 6.49
C VAL A 48 6.12 9.75 6.58
N VAL A 49 6.98 9.93 5.56
CA VAL A 49 7.94 11.05 5.50
C VAL A 49 7.23 12.40 5.60
N ALA A 50 6.13 12.58 4.87
CA ALA A 50 5.35 13.83 4.92
C ALA A 50 4.77 14.15 6.31
N LEU A 51 4.62 13.14 7.18
CA LEU A 51 4.12 13.30 8.54
C LEU A 51 5.23 13.49 9.59
N LEU A 52 6.50 13.25 9.23
CA LEU A 52 7.64 13.27 10.13
C LEU A 52 8.70 14.29 9.64
N PRO A 53 8.57 15.58 10.01
CA PRO A 53 9.60 16.58 9.71
C PRO A 53 10.98 16.13 10.21
N GLY A 54 12.00 16.18 9.35
CA GLY A 54 13.35 15.67 9.63
C GLY A 54 13.52 14.16 9.43
N GLY A 55 12.44 13.44 9.12
CA GLY A 55 12.50 12.05 8.68
C GLY A 55 13.10 11.96 7.28
N THR A 56 13.95 10.96 7.06
CA THR A 56 14.61 10.72 5.77
C THR A 56 14.43 9.28 5.34
N ARG A 57 14.56 9.02 4.03
CA ARG A 57 14.61 7.65 3.52
C ARG A 57 16.05 7.17 3.46
N ASP A 58 16.28 5.95 3.92
CA ASP A 58 17.53 5.25 3.62
C ASP A 58 17.49 4.63 2.20
N ARG A 59 18.58 3.96 1.81
CA ARG A 59 18.71 3.32 0.50
C ARG A 59 17.78 2.11 0.31
N ALA A 60 17.30 1.51 1.40
CA ALA A 60 16.37 0.39 1.37
C ALA A 60 14.90 0.85 1.36
N GLY A 61 14.65 2.15 1.48
CA GLY A 61 13.31 2.74 1.50
C GLY A 61 12.70 2.87 2.90
N ASN A 62 13.45 2.56 3.97
CA ASN A 62 12.96 2.77 5.34
C ASN A 62 12.88 4.26 5.65
N VAL A 63 11.84 4.66 6.39
CA VAL A 63 11.77 6.02 6.96
C VAL A 63 12.44 6.03 8.31
N VAL A 64 13.50 6.82 8.43
CA VAL A 64 14.30 6.96 9.64
C VAL A 64 14.19 8.38 10.16
N LEU A 65 13.81 8.50 11.43
CA LEU A 65 13.84 9.75 12.18
C LEU A 65 14.67 9.52 13.43
N ARG A 66 15.71 10.33 13.62
CA ARG A 66 16.50 10.34 14.85
C ARG A 66 16.06 11.51 15.73
N LEU A 67 15.72 11.20 16.97
CA LEU A 67 15.39 12.19 17.99
C LEU A 67 16.48 12.19 19.07
N GLY A 68 17.06 13.37 19.31
CA GLY A 68 18.13 13.55 20.29
C GLY A 68 19.48 12.91 19.92
N SER A 69 20.39 12.94 20.88
CA SER A 69 21.75 12.38 20.80
C SER A 69 22.16 11.76 22.15
N GLY A 70 23.17 10.88 22.16
CA GLY A 70 23.67 10.23 23.38
C GLY A 70 23.40 8.71 23.47
N SER A 71 23.70 8.14 24.64
CA SER A 71 23.63 6.69 24.93
C SER A 71 22.79 6.37 26.17
N PRO A 72 22.03 5.26 26.18
CA PRO A 72 21.89 4.29 25.10
C PRO A 72 20.96 4.80 23.98
N THR A 73 21.27 4.41 22.73
CA THR A 73 20.35 4.63 21.61
C THR A 73 19.27 3.55 21.63
N ARG A 74 18.00 3.97 21.52
CA ARG A 74 16.84 3.07 21.45
C ARG A 74 16.21 3.16 20.07
N MET A 75 15.80 2.02 19.52
CA MET A 75 15.13 1.95 18.23
C MET A 75 13.70 1.44 18.44
N VAL A 76 12.72 2.15 17.88
CA VAL A 76 11.33 1.72 17.81
C VAL A 76 10.98 1.59 16.34
N VAL A 77 10.43 0.44 15.95
CA VAL A 77 10.19 0.09 14.55
C VAL A 77 8.75 -0.34 14.36
N CYS A 78 8.15 0.10 13.25
CA CYS A 78 6.94 -0.51 12.74
C CYS A 78 7.14 -0.90 11.26
N PRO A 79 7.06 -2.20 10.91
CA PRO A 79 7.09 -2.64 9.52
C PRO A 79 5.85 -2.11 8.78
N ILE A 80 6.07 -1.34 7.72
CA ILE A 80 4.98 -0.80 6.89
C ILE A 80 4.54 -1.77 5.82
N ASP A 81 5.42 -2.69 5.43
CA ASP A 81 5.17 -3.68 4.39
C ASP A 81 4.06 -4.66 4.79
N GLU A 82 3.52 -5.34 3.80
CA GLU A 82 2.57 -6.41 3.98
C GLU A 82 2.75 -7.53 2.96
N PRO A 83 2.38 -8.77 3.31
CA PRO A 83 2.26 -9.82 2.32
C PRO A 83 1.23 -9.47 1.26
N GLY A 84 1.47 -9.94 0.05
CA GLY A 84 0.56 -9.74 -1.07
C GLY A 84 1.00 -10.56 -2.26
N TYR A 85 0.77 -10.02 -3.45
CA TYR A 85 1.04 -10.72 -4.69
C TYR A 85 1.76 -9.81 -5.67
N VAL A 86 2.34 -10.44 -6.68
CA VAL A 86 2.80 -9.77 -7.89
C VAL A 86 2.29 -10.52 -9.10
N VAL A 87 2.20 -9.83 -10.23
CA VAL A 87 1.91 -10.45 -11.53
C VAL A 87 3.02 -11.45 -11.87
N GLY A 88 2.68 -12.73 -11.97
CA GLY A 88 3.59 -13.80 -12.38
C GLY A 88 3.70 -13.91 -13.90
N ALA A 89 2.57 -13.92 -14.60
CA ALA A 89 2.55 -13.92 -16.06
C ALA A 89 1.36 -13.11 -16.60
N ILE A 90 1.57 -12.53 -17.79
CA ILE A 90 0.51 -11.92 -18.59
C ILE A 90 0.17 -12.91 -19.71
N ARG A 91 -1.08 -13.34 -19.75
CA ARG A 91 -1.54 -14.34 -20.72
C ARG A 91 -1.95 -13.67 -22.04
N ARG A 92 -2.00 -14.47 -23.10
CA ARG A 92 -2.41 -14.00 -24.44
C ARG A 92 -3.86 -13.51 -24.48
N ASP A 93 -4.72 -14.09 -23.65
CA ASP A 93 -6.14 -13.80 -23.50
C ASP A 93 -6.43 -12.58 -22.60
N GLY A 94 -5.41 -11.90 -22.06
CA GLY A 94 -5.56 -10.69 -21.25
C GLY A 94 -5.71 -10.92 -19.74
N TYR A 95 -5.78 -12.17 -19.29
CA TYR A 95 -5.72 -12.51 -17.87
C TYR A 95 -4.29 -12.45 -17.34
N VAL A 96 -4.13 -12.24 -16.03
CA VAL A 96 -2.83 -12.35 -15.35
C VAL A 96 -2.86 -13.38 -14.23
N THR A 97 -1.74 -14.07 -14.04
CA THR A 97 -1.53 -15.00 -12.93
C THR A 97 -0.69 -14.32 -11.85
N LEU A 98 -0.67 -14.90 -10.64
CA LEU A 98 -0.03 -14.29 -9.48
C LEU A 98 1.09 -15.16 -8.91
N HIS A 99 2.04 -14.51 -8.25
CA HIS A 99 2.94 -15.13 -7.29
C HIS A 99 2.80 -14.42 -5.95
N ARG A 100 2.82 -15.19 -4.85
CA ARG A 100 2.83 -14.63 -3.51
C ARG A 100 4.19 -14.00 -3.21
N VAL A 101 4.18 -12.83 -2.58
CA VAL A 101 5.38 -12.14 -2.09
C VAL A 101 5.19 -11.67 -0.65
N GLY A 102 6.31 -11.46 0.04
CA GLY A 102 6.33 -11.06 1.44
C GLY A 102 6.44 -12.24 2.41
N GLY A 103 6.39 -11.92 3.70
CA GLY A 103 6.65 -12.88 4.78
C GLY A 103 5.57 -13.97 4.97
N ARG A 104 5.65 -14.68 6.10
CA ARG A 104 4.71 -15.75 6.44
C ARG A 104 3.27 -15.23 6.53
N VAL A 105 2.35 -15.93 5.87
CA VAL A 105 0.92 -15.61 5.85
C VAL A 105 0.08 -16.67 6.57
N PRO A 106 -1.11 -16.34 7.07
CA PRO A 106 -2.02 -17.33 7.65
C PRO A 106 -2.57 -18.30 6.59
N PRO A 107 -3.11 -19.46 6.99
CA PRO A 107 -3.57 -20.50 6.06
C PRO A 107 -4.67 -20.06 5.08
N LEU A 108 -5.47 -19.06 5.46
CA LEU A 108 -6.61 -18.56 4.67
C LEU A 108 -6.26 -17.36 3.78
N PHE A 109 -5.00 -16.96 3.71
CA PHE A 109 -4.59 -15.72 3.06
C PHE A 109 -4.96 -15.66 1.57
N ASP A 110 -4.75 -16.76 0.83
CA ASP A 110 -5.07 -16.78 -0.60
C ASP A 110 -6.57 -16.90 -0.85
N GLN A 111 -7.29 -17.63 0.00
CA GLN A 111 -8.73 -17.85 -0.11
C GLN A 111 -9.52 -16.55 0.09
N GLN A 112 -8.95 -15.55 0.78
CA GLN A 112 -9.50 -14.20 0.86
C GLN A 112 -9.53 -13.48 -0.51
N LEU A 113 -8.74 -13.95 -1.48
CA LEU A 113 -8.62 -13.36 -2.80
C LEU A 113 -9.67 -13.90 -3.78
N GLU A 114 -10.06 -15.17 -3.65
CA GLU A 114 -10.96 -15.84 -4.59
C GLU A 114 -12.30 -15.11 -4.68
N GLY A 115 -12.70 -14.70 -5.89
CA GLY A 115 -13.93 -13.94 -6.13
C GLY A 115 -13.92 -12.49 -5.66
N HIS A 116 -12.78 -11.96 -5.20
CA HIS A 116 -12.68 -10.60 -4.67
C HIS A 116 -12.05 -9.63 -5.65
N ARG A 117 -12.37 -8.34 -5.44
CA ARG A 117 -11.71 -7.25 -6.14
C ARG A 117 -10.27 -7.09 -5.67
N VAL A 118 -9.40 -6.83 -6.62
CA VAL A 118 -8.00 -6.51 -6.38
C VAL A 118 -7.65 -5.21 -7.09
N THR A 119 -6.48 -4.68 -6.75
CA THR A 119 -5.86 -3.60 -7.52
C THR A 119 -4.50 -4.08 -7.97
N VAL A 120 -4.18 -3.83 -9.23
CA VAL A 120 -2.87 -4.12 -9.84
C VAL A 120 -2.17 -2.79 -10.05
N TRP A 121 -1.03 -2.57 -9.39
CA TRP A 121 -0.30 -1.31 -9.54
C TRP A 121 0.68 -1.41 -10.69
N GLY A 122 0.28 -0.83 -11.83
CA GLY A 122 1.14 -0.66 -12.99
C GLY A 122 1.93 0.65 -12.93
N THR A 123 2.75 0.86 -13.96
CA THR A 123 3.54 2.09 -14.16
C THR A 123 2.72 3.38 -14.28
N ARG A 124 1.40 3.26 -14.47
CA ARG A 124 0.46 4.39 -14.63
C ARG A 124 -0.52 4.52 -13.46
N GLY A 125 -0.30 3.78 -12.37
CA GLY A 125 -1.15 3.77 -11.20
C GLY A 125 -1.93 2.46 -11.01
N GLY A 126 -2.90 2.50 -10.10
CA GLY A 126 -3.72 1.34 -9.74
C GLY A 126 -4.76 1.03 -10.81
N VAL A 127 -4.78 -0.22 -11.28
CA VAL A 127 -5.76 -0.77 -12.21
C VAL A 127 -6.73 -1.65 -11.42
N PRO A 128 -8.04 -1.32 -11.38
CA PRO A 128 -9.04 -2.20 -10.78
C PRO A 128 -9.13 -3.53 -11.52
N ALA A 129 -9.24 -4.62 -10.77
CA ALA A 129 -9.33 -5.97 -11.31
C ALA A 129 -10.13 -6.88 -10.38
N VAL A 130 -10.46 -8.09 -10.85
CA VAL A 130 -11.16 -9.12 -10.08
C VAL A 130 -10.47 -10.46 -10.20
N VAL A 131 -10.48 -11.25 -9.13
CA VAL A 131 -10.01 -12.63 -9.18
C VAL A 131 -11.18 -13.55 -9.49
N GLY A 132 -11.03 -14.39 -10.51
CA GLY A 132 -12.05 -15.34 -10.91
C GLY A 132 -12.31 -16.41 -9.86
N VAL A 133 -13.50 -17.01 -9.95
CA VAL A 133 -13.90 -18.21 -9.19
C VAL A 133 -14.12 -19.32 -10.20
N ARG A 134 -13.68 -20.54 -9.88
CA ARG A 134 -13.96 -21.70 -10.73
C ARG A 134 -15.45 -22.00 -10.73
N SER A 135 -16.03 -22.18 -11.92
CA SER A 135 -17.46 -22.49 -12.06
C SER A 135 -17.78 -23.89 -11.52
N THR A 136 -18.67 -23.98 -10.54
CA THR A 136 -19.12 -25.24 -9.95
C THR A 136 -19.97 -26.07 -10.92
N HIS A 137 -20.70 -25.43 -11.84
CA HIS A 137 -21.57 -26.11 -12.80
C HIS A 137 -20.83 -26.70 -14.01
N LEU A 138 -19.63 -26.19 -14.32
CA LEU A 138 -18.81 -26.66 -15.44
C LEU A 138 -17.72 -27.65 -14.99
N THR A 139 -17.63 -27.92 -13.69
CA THR A 139 -16.66 -28.86 -13.11
C THR A 139 -17.25 -30.27 -13.13
N ARG A 140 -16.79 -31.14 -14.05
CA ARG A 140 -17.26 -32.53 -14.14
C ARG A 140 -16.78 -33.36 -12.94
N GLY A 141 -17.72 -34.01 -12.24
CA GLY A 141 -17.50 -35.17 -11.35
C GLY A 141 -16.56 -34.95 -10.17
N ARG A 142 -17.08 -34.52 -9.01
CA ARG A 142 -16.28 -34.48 -7.77
C ARG A 142 -16.47 -35.76 -6.93
N THR A 143 -15.43 -36.59 -6.87
CA THR A 143 -15.25 -37.64 -5.85
C THR A 143 -14.18 -37.28 -4.80
N VAL A 144 -13.45 -36.18 -4.97
CA VAL A 144 -12.46 -35.66 -4.01
C VAL A 144 -12.78 -34.20 -3.71
N ALA A 145 -12.65 -33.77 -2.46
CA ALA A 145 -12.77 -32.36 -2.11
C ALA A 145 -11.72 -31.55 -2.88
N ASP A 146 -12.12 -30.46 -3.53
CA ASP A 146 -11.18 -29.58 -4.23
C ASP A 146 -10.11 -29.07 -3.26
N GLU A 147 -8.86 -29.00 -3.72
CA GLU A 147 -7.81 -28.31 -2.98
C GLU A 147 -8.21 -26.85 -2.72
N PRO A 148 -7.89 -26.29 -1.53
CA PRO A 148 -8.15 -24.89 -1.26
C PRO A 148 -7.47 -23.97 -2.27
N PHE A 149 -8.13 -22.87 -2.65
CA PHE A 149 -7.56 -21.87 -3.54
C PHE A 149 -6.19 -21.38 -3.04
N THR A 150 -5.23 -21.31 -3.95
CA THR A 150 -3.90 -20.74 -3.75
C THR A 150 -3.58 -19.68 -4.81
N ALA A 151 -2.54 -18.88 -4.60
CA ALA A 151 -2.03 -17.91 -5.56
C ALA A 151 -1.76 -18.52 -6.95
N ASP A 152 -1.33 -19.79 -7.01
CA ASP A 152 -1.06 -20.50 -8.25
C ASP A 152 -2.35 -20.83 -9.03
N ASN A 153 -3.51 -20.79 -8.36
CA ASN A 153 -4.81 -20.92 -8.98
C ASN A 153 -5.41 -19.57 -9.42
N ALA A 154 -4.78 -18.45 -9.08
CA ALA A 154 -5.33 -17.13 -9.33
C ALA A 154 -5.36 -16.78 -10.83
N TYR A 155 -6.55 -16.47 -11.32
CA TYR A 155 -6.77 -15.81 -12.60
C TYR A 155 -7.36 -14.43 -12.34
N VAL A 156 -6.61 -13.39 -12.66
CA VAL A 156 -7.03 -12.00 -12.46
C VAL A 156 -7.45 -11.39 -13.77
N ASP A 157 -8.67 -10.87 -13.80
CA ASP A 157 -9.29 -10.18 -14.93
C ASP A 157 -9.17 -8.66 -14.74
N LEU A 158 -8.54 -7.99 -15.71
CA LEU A 158 -8.39 -6.54 -15.76
C LEU A 158 -9.34 -5.89 -16.79
N GLY A 159 -10.25 -6.67 -17.38
CA GLY A 159 -11.12 -6.25 -18.48
C GLY A 159 -10.45 -6.24 -19.86
N ALA A 160 -9.18 -6.66 -19.95
CA ALA A 160 -8.44 -6.75 -21.20
C ALA A 160 -8.85 -7.97 -22.04
N ARG A 161 -8.61 -7.92 -23.35
CA ARG A 161 -8.81 -9.02 -24.30
C ARG A 161 -7.50 -9.58 -24.86
N SER A 162 -6.38 -8.95 -24.53
CA SER A 162 -5.05 -9.40 -24.95
C SER A 162 -3.96 -8.97 -23.97
N GLY A 163 -2.81 -9.64 -24.02
CA GLY A 163 -1.63 -9.21 -23.26
C GLY A 163 -1.10 -7.83 -23.69
N ALA A 164 -1.35 -7.42 -24.94
CA ALA A 164 -1.02 -6.07 -25.41
C ALA A 164 -1.89 -5.01 -24.71
N GLU A 165 -3.18 -5.26 -24.54
CA GLU A 165 -4.07 -4.38 -23.77
C GLU A 165 -3.66 -4.30 -22.29
N VAL A 166 -3.26 -5.41 -21.67
CA VAL A 166 -2.71 -5.41 -20.30
C VAL A 166 -1.46 -4.54 -20.22
N SER A 167 -0.56 -4.65 -21.20
CA SER A 167 0.66 -3.84 -21.27
C SER A 167 0.32 -2.35 -21.46
N LEU A 168 -0.69 -2.05 -22.28
CA LEU A 168 -1.21 -0.70 -22.44
C LEU A 168 -1.77 -0.15 -21.15
N LEU A 169 -2.33 -0.96 -20.23
CA LEU A 169 -2.73 -0.53 -18.89
C LEU A 169 -1.54 -0.08 -18.02
N GLY A 170 -0.31 -0.43 -18.41
CA GLY A 170 0.92 -0.16 -17.67
C GLY A 170 1.31 -1.32 -16.74
N VAL A 171 0.60 -2.43 -16.80
CA VAL A 171 0.83 -3.66 -16.02
C VAL A 171 1.93 -4.48 -16.68
N ARG A 172 2.86 -4.98 -15.86
CA ARG A 172 4.02 -5.78 -16.26
C ARG A 172 4.19 -6.97 -15.29
N MET A 173 5.02 -7.93 -15.67
CA MET A 173 5.51 -8.93 -14.71
C MET A 173 6.09 -8.22 -13.47
N LEU A 174 5.88 -8.81 -12.30
CA LEU A 174 6.22 -8.26 -10.98
C LEU A 174 5.42 -7.01 -10.56
N SER A 175 4.40 -6.60 -11.32
CA SER A 175 3.50 -5.52 -10.86
C SER A 175 2.79 -5.96 -9.58
N PRO A 176 2.79 -5.15 -8.51
CA PRO A 176 2.15 -5.50 -7.25
C PRO A 176 0.65 -5.67 -7.38
N VAL A 177 0.11 -6.63 -6.62
CA VAL A 177 -1.31 -6.95 -6.54
C VAL A 177 -1.70 -7.18 -5.08
N ALA A 178 -2.83 -6.60 -4.69
CA ALA A 178 -3.41 -6.77 -3.36
C ALA A 178 -4.93 -6.65 -3.46
N LEU A 179 -5.63 -7.14 -2.43
CA LEU A 179 -7.06 -6.89 -2.27
C LEU A 179 -7.35 -5.40 -2.40
N ALA A 180 -8.47 -5.08 -3.05
CA ALA A 180 -8.98 -3.71 -3.10
C ALA A 180 -9.43 -3.33 -1.68
N LYS A 181 -8.52 -2.73 -0.92
CA LYS A 181 -8.73 -2.46 0.51
C LYS A 181 -9.87 -1.48 0.73
N ARG A 182 -10.77 -1.86 1.63
CA ARG A 182 -11.87 -1.03 2.12
C ARG A 182 -11.92 -1.15 3.62
N PRO A 183 -11.12 -0.36 4.35
CA PRO A 183 -11.23 -0.31 5.80
C PRO A 183 -12.69 -0.04 6.19
N HIS A 184 -13.19 -0.82 7.15
CA HIS A 184 -14.57 -0.77 7.56
C HIS A 184 -14.65 -0.52 9.06
N ARG A 185 -15.25 0.60 9.44
CA ARG A 185 -15.56 0.90 10.83
C ARG A 185 -16.81 0.14 11.24
N TYR A 186 -16.77 -0.48 12.41
CA TYR A 186 -17.89 -1.20 12.98
C TYR A 186 -17.89 -1.07 14.51
N GLY A 187 -19.08 -1.15 15.12
CA GLY A 187 -19.26 -0.72 16.49
C GLY A 187 -18.80 0.73 16.72
N ASP A 188 -18.53 1.08 17.97
CA ASP A 188 -18.21 2.47 18.32
C ASP A 188 -16.74 2.84 18.11
N SER A 189 -15.85 1.85 18.03
CA SER A 189 -14.39 2.09 18.05
C SER A 189 -13.53 1.09 17.26
N LEU A 190 -14.13 0.15 16.52
CA LEU A 190 -13.38 -0.91 15.85
C LEU A 190 -13.19 -0.61 14.36
N LEU A 191 -12.06 -1.10 13.83
CA LEU A 191 -11.70 -1.00 12.41
C LEU A 191 -11.29 -2.38 11.89
N ALA A 192 -11.99 -2.85 10.85
CA ALA A 192 -11.65 -4.05 10.10
C ALA A 192 -10.93 -3.67 8.80
N ALA A 193 -9.72 -4.18 8.60
CA ALA A 193 -8.98 -4.07 7.35
C ALA A 193 -7.85 -5.12 7.30
N PRO A 194 -7.34 -5.48 6.11
CA PRO A 194 -6.08 -6.20 6.01
C PRO A 194 -4.98 -5.46 6.77
N SER A 195 -4.20 -6.19 7.58
CA SER A 195 -3.10 -5.64 8.37
C SER A 195 -3.48 -4.52 9.37
N ALA A 196 -4.76 -4.39 9.75
CA ALA A 196 -5.25 -3.27 10.59
C ALA A 196 -4.41 -3.04 11.86
N GLY A 197 -4.11 -4.10 12.62
CA GLY A 197 -3.30 -3.98 13.85
C GLY A 197 -1.88 -3.45 13.60
N ARG A 198 -1.22 -3.92 12.54
CA ARG A 198 0.11 -3.43 12.13
C ARG A 198 0.05 -1.96 11.70
N ARG A 199 -0.98 -1.59 10.93
CA ARG A 199 -1.18 -0.21 10.47
C ARG A 199 -1.52 0.74 11.62
N ALA A 200 -2.25 0.26 12.62
CA ALA A 200 -2.50 1.00 13.84
C ALA A 200 -1.21 1.24 14.65
N ALA A 201 -0.34 0.23 14.78
CA ALA A 201 0.95 0.38 15.44
C ALA A 201 1.84 1.42 14.72
N CYS A 202 1.87 1.40 13.39
CA CYS A 202 2.65 2.37 12.60
C CYS A 202 2.10 3.79 12.76
N ALA A 203 0.78 3.96 12.74
CA ALA A 203 0.15 5.26 12.98
C ALA A 203 0.46 5.79 14.38
N ALA A 204 0.37 4.93 15.41
CA ALA A 204 0.73 5.29 16.78
C ALA A 204 2.19 5.73 16.92
N LEU A 205 3.12 5.02 16.26
CA LEU A 205 4.53 5.39 16.23
C LEU A 205 4.75 6.75 15.57
N VAL A 206 4.10 7.02 14.43
CA VAL A 206 4.19 8.32 13.74
C VAL A 206 3.66 9.46 14.61
N ILE A 207 2.54 9.25 15.31
CA ILE A 207 1.97 10.23 16.24
C ILE A 207 2.96 10.51 17.38
N ALA A 208 3.42 9.46 18.06
CA ALA A 208 4.34 9.58 19.19
C ALA A 208 5.66 10.26 18.78
N ALA A 209 6.21 9.91 17.61
CA ALA A 209 7.43 10.49 17.10
C ALA A 209 7.27 11.99 16.76
N ARG A 210 6.13 12.38 16.16
CA ARG A 210 5.84 13.79 15.85
C ARG A 210 5.65 14.62 17.11
N GLU A 211 4.94 14.11 18.12
CA GLU A 211 4.78 14.79 19.40
C GLU A 211 6.12 14.95 20.14
N ALA A 212 6.97 13.91 20.13
CA ALA A 212 8.29 13.97 20.73
C ALA A 212 9.21 14.98 20.01
N ALA A 213 9.16 15.04 18.68
CA ALA A 213 9.92 16.02 17.90
C ALA A 213 9.53 17.47 18.22
N GLN A 214 8.22 17.74 18.41
CA GLN A 214 7.71 19.05 18.78
C GLN A 214 8.18 19.48 20.17
N ARG A 215 8.16 18.57 21.15
CA ARG A 215 8.65 18.85 22.52
C ARG A 215 10.17 19.10 22.58
N THR A 216 10.93 18.54 21.66
CA THR A 216 12.39 18.74 21.60
C THR A 216 12.76 20.06 20.91
N SER A 217 11.83 20.63 20.14
CA SER A 217 12.03 21.87 19.38
C SER A 217 11.52 23.12 20.10
N ALA A 218 10.82 22.93 21.23
CA ALA A 218 10.31 23.97 22.12
C ALA A 218 11.22 24.10 23.35
#